data_AF-A0A539EE03-F1
#
_entry.id   AF-A0A539EE03-F1
#
_cell.length_a   1.000
_cell.length_b   1.000
_cell.length_c   1.000
_cell.angle_alpha   90.00
_cell.angle_beta   90.00
_cell.angle_gamma   90.00
#
_symmetry.space_group_name_H-M   'P 1'
#
loop_
_entity.id
_entity.type
_entity.pdbx_description
1 polymer ?
#
loop_
_entity_poly.entity_id
_entity_poly.type
_entity_poly.pdbx_seq_one_letter_code
_entity_poly.pdbx_strand_id
1 'polypeptide(L)'
;MSIPATVRDTLTGDTASKEYYVQIQSKTLEVEANVAIDEGLWYLHKTMTRIGADKGDWASSTSYHAGTAFNVTAFFVNGHLETGAASNPYTETVQRAMKRVFEMLNTIAIGSQTYPAPIGVVNPDSNGNGLGIQVNNTDPPYQGGSFMDAIVASGTPAAITTTGSVGIIGRSYKDIVQDMVDAYAWGQGNTGTFYGGWRYNWNYGGDSDNSTNQWAAIGMIAAEREFGATVPIWVKQANINSVNLTQQTSGSEAGQFGYTNSPFPVWGPYAVTPSGMVQMAMDGIGRGDVRWDRSENFMRNRFCNAGGAFSAVRDYYYGLFSFTKSMLLHDANGDGVAEPIVDIRNQPGGLNPLDWYAAEASQGDVCDGVARTLVGDQNSAGHWTGHNASSVQYPFETAWAIIMLNRTVFASGVPVAVAQAIPNPAVVGQVITLDGSASFHQDPAKSIVAWAWDLDDDGQFDDASGPIATRTFPAVGDYRVALRVTDDAAASSTDDNIVIVRVTTPPIAPTANADGPYLLCPQAKPWFLDGTGSVNPDNGM
;
A
#
# COMPACT_ATOMS: atom_id res chain seq x y z
N MET A 1 -27.74 -8.72 -1.42
CA MET A 1 -28.49 -9.98 -1.61
C MET A 1 -27.78 -11.07 -0.82
N SER A 2 -28.46 -12.02 -0.17
CA SER A 2 -27.80 -13.24 0.32
C SER A 2 -28.04 -14.39 -0.66
N ILE A 3 -27.01 -15.15 -0.97
CA ILE A 3 -27.09 -16.35 -1.81
C ILE A 3 -26.78 -17.56 -0.91
N PRO A 4 -27.74 -18.47 -0.70
CA PRO A 4 -27.45 -19.73 -0.02
C PRO A 4 -26.56 -20.60 -0.93
N ALA A 5 -25.31 -20.83 -0.53
CA ALA A 5 -24.49 -21.85 -1.15
C ALA A 5 -24.59 -23.13 -0.32
N THR A 6 -24.97 -24.24 -0.97
CA THR A 6 -25.05 -25.56 -0.35
C THR A 6 -24.01 -26.47 -0.99
N VAL A 7 -23.11 -27.01 -0.18
CA VAL A 7 -22.13 -28.02 -0.60
C VAL A 7 -22.60 -29.39 -0.13
N ARG A 8 -22.49 -30.39 -1.01
CA ARG A 8 -22.81 -31.79 -0.72
C ARG A 8 -21.57 -32.65 -0.91
N ASP A 9 -21.19 -33.40 0.11
CA ASP A 9 -20.19 -34.46 0.00
C ASP A 9 -20.78 -35.60 -0.85
N THR A 10 -20.12 -35.92 -1.96
CA THR A 10 -20.62 -36.93 -2.91
C THR A 10 -20.32 -38.37 -2.48
N LEU A 11 -19.47 -38.56 -1.48
CA LEU A 11 -19.10 -39.87 -0.91
C LEU A 11 -19.93 -40.21 0.33
N THR A 12 -20.16 -39.25 1.23
CA THR A 12 -20.92 -39.47 2.48
C THR A 12 -22.38 -39.05 2.37
N GLY A 13 -22.72 -38.14 1.44
CA GLY A 13 -24.06 -37.58 1.27
C GLY A 13 -24.37 -36.40 2.19
N ASP A 14 -23.43 -35.99 3.04
CA ASP A 14 -23.57 -34.87 3.96
C ASP A 14 -23.73 -33.55 3.21
N THR A 15 -24.50 -32.61 3.79
CA THR A 15 -24.72 -31.29 3.21
C THR A 15 -24.48 -30.19 4.23
N ALA A 16 -23.83 -29.11 3.81
CA ALA A 16 -23.68 -27.89 4.58
C ALA A 16 -24.10 -26.68 3.74
N SER A 17 -24.80 -25.73 4.36
CA SER A 17 -25.27 -24.50 3.69
C SER A 17 -24.77 -23.27 4.44
N LYS A 18 -24.39 -22.22 3.71
CA LYS A 18 -24.05 -20.90 4.26
C LYS A 18 -24.61 -19.80 3.36
N GLU A 19 -25.12 -18.75 3.97
CA GLU A 19 -25.57 -17.54 3.28
C GLU A 19 -24.36 -16.67 2.93
N TYR A 20 -24.25 -16.25 1.66
CA TYR A 20 -23.21 -15.35 1.18
C TYR A 20 -23.82 -14.01 0.81
N TYR A 21 -23.37 -12.93 1.45
CA TYR A 21 -23.84 -11.58 1.15
C TYR A 21 -23.11 -11.04 -0.09
N VAL A 22 -23.88 -10.72 -1.14
CA VAL A 22 -23.44 -10.11 -2.38
C VAL A 22 -24.04 -8.71 -2.47
N GLN A 23 -23.19 -7.69 -2.65
CA GLN A 23 -23.64 -6.33 -2.88
C GLN A 23 -23.57 -6.02 -4.38
N ILE A 24 -24.63 -5.43 -4.92
CA ILE A 24 -24.62 -4.88 -6.29
C ILE A 24 -24.29 -3.40 -6.14
N GLN A 25 -23.22 -2.96 -6.79
CA GLN A 25 -22.79 -1.56 -6.79
C GLN A 25 -22.63 -1.08 -8.23
N SER A 26 -22.62 0.25 -8.42
CA SER A 26 -22.27 0.86 -9.70
C SER A 26 -20.85 0.46 -10.09
N LYS A 27 -20.62 0.24 -11.39
CA LYS A 27 -19.29 -0.10 -11.90
C LYS A 27 -18.40 1.15 -11.89
N THR A 28 -17.67 1.35 -10.79
CA THR A 28 -16.61 2.37 -10.65
C THR A 28 -15.25 1.68 -10.54
N LEU A 29 -14.17 2.43 -10.75
CA LEU A 29 -12.81 1.93 -10.55
C LEU A 29 -12.58 1.37 -9.14
N GLU A 30 -13.14 2.03 -8.12
CA GLU A 30 -13.06 1.58 -6.74
C GLU A 30 -13.77 0.24 -6.52
N VAL A 31 -14.98 0.07 -7.07
CA VAL A 31 -15.71 -1.20 -7.00
C VAL A 31 -14.94 -2.29 -7.71
N GLU A 32 -14.39 -2.02 -8.90
CA GLU A 32 -13.60 -2.98 -9.65
C GLU A 32 -12.30 -3.35 -8.92
N ALA A 33 -11.62 -2.39 -8.28
CA ALA A 33 -10.45 -2.64 -7.46
C ALA A 33 -10.77 -3.56 -6.27
N ASN A 34 -11.88 -3.32 -5.58
CA ASN A 34 -12.32 -4.16 -4.46
C ASN A 34 -12.68 -5.58 -4.90
N VAL A 35 -13.35 -5.74 -6.04
CA VAL A 35 -13.63 -7.06 -6.62
C VAL A 35 -12.31 -7.77 -6.96
N ALA A 36 -11.37 -7.06 -7.59
CA ALA A 36 -10.09 -7.62 -7.95
C ALA A 36 -9.28 -8.08 -6.71
N ILE A 37 -9.29 -7.28 -5.64
CA ILE A 37 -8.70 -7.64 -4.34
C ILE A 37 -9.32 -8.94 -3.81
N ASP A 38 -10.65 -9.05 -3.75
CA ASP A 38 -11.32 -10.23 -3.20
C ASP A 38 -11.01 -11.50 -4.01
N GLU A 39 -11.04 -11.40 -5.35
CA GLU A 39 -10.65 -12.50 -6.23
C GLU A 39 -9.19 -12.94 -6.03
N GLY A 40 -8.29 -11.97 -5.84
CA GLY A 40 -6.87 -12.20 -5.54
C GLY A 40 -6.64 -12.88 -4.19
N LEU A 41 -7.29 -12.39 -3.14
CA LEU A 41 -7.22 -12.98 -1.80
C LEU A 41 -7.78 -14.41 -1.81
N TRP A 42 -8.88 -14.64 -2.54
CA TRP A 42 -9.44 -15.97 -2.71
C TRP A 42 -8.50 -16.91 -3.47
N TYR A 43 -7.83 -16.42 -4.51
CA TYR A 43 -6.80 -17.18 -5.21
C TYR A 43 -5.65 -17.56 -4.28
N LEU A 44 -5.09 -16.62 -3.52
CA LEU A 44 -4.03 -16.89 -2.55
C LEU A 44 -4.49 -17.91 -1.49
N HIS A 45 -5.70 -17.77 -0.96
CA HIS A 45 -6.25 -18.69 0.04
C HIS A 45 -6.32 -20.14 -0.46
N LYS A 46 -6.81 -20.32 -1.70
CA LYS A 46 -6.94 -21.65 -2.33
C LYS A 46 -5.59 -22.27 -2.69
N THR A 47 -4.58 -21.45 -2.98
CA THR A 47 -3.27 -21.90 -3.46
C THR A 47 -2.25 -22.07 -2.35
N MET A 48 -2.58 -21.70 -1.11
CA MET A 48 -1.74 -21.98 0.06
C MET A 48 -1.54 -23.49 0.23
N THR A 49 -0.27 -23.89 0.29
CA THR A 49 0.11 -25.25 0.69
C THR A 49 -0.05 -25.38 2.19
N ARG A 50 -1.02 -26.18 2.64
CA ARG A 50 -1.24 -26.47 4.06
C ARG A 50 -0.27 -27.56 4.51
N ILE A 51 0.60 -27.22 5.47
CA ILE A 51 1.67 -28.09 5.97
C ILE A 51 1.31 -28.54 7.38
N GLY A 52 1.14 -29.86 7.54
CA GLY A 52 0.79 -30.45 8.82
C GLY A 52 -0.53 -29.90 9.37
N ALA A 53 -0.65 -29.89 10.70
CA ALA A 53 -1.91 -29.55 11.36
C ALA A 53 -2.25 -28.05 11.28
N ASP A 54 -1.25 -27.16 11.32
CA ASP A 54 -1.47 -25.75 11.65
C ASP A 54 -0.53 -24.76 10.97
N LYS A 55 0.20 -25.16 9.92
CA LYS A 55 1.07 -24.26 9.14
C LYS A 55 0.68 -24.25 7.67
N GLY A 56 1.23 -23.29 6.94
CA GLY A 56 1.22 -23.30 5.49
C GLY A 56 2.02 -22.15 4.90
N ASP A 57 2.41 -22.32 3.66
CA ASP A 57 3.13 -21.35 2.86
C ASP A 57 2.61 -21.35 1.42
N TRP A 58 3.08 -20.37 0.66
CA TRP A 58 3.02 -20.41 -0.79
C TRP A 58 4.40 -20.81 -1.26
N ALA A 59 4.56 -22.10 -1.58
CA ALA A 59 5.78 -22.61 -2.18
C ALA A 59 6.08 -21.79 -3.44
N SER A 60 7.15 -21.00 -3.41
CA SER A 60 7.55 -20.23 -4.57
C SER A 60 8.31 -21.16 -5.52
N SER A 61 8.24 -20.88 -6.83
CA SER A 61 9.11 -21.52 -7.82
C SER A 61 10.59 -21.11 -7.67
N THR A 62 10.91 -20.33 -6.64
CA THR A 62 12.24 -19.81 -6.33
C THR A 62 12.73 -20.37 -5.00
N SER A 63 14.01 -20.14 -4.67
CA SER A 63 14.53 -20.49 -3.35
C SER A 63 14.06 -19.53 -2.25
N TYR A 64 13.43 -18.40 -2.58
CA TYR A 64 13.10 -17.35 -1.63
C TYR A 64 11.87 -17.68 -0.78
N HIS A 65 11.95 -17.31 0.49
CA HIS A 65 10.86 -17.39 1.48
C HIS A 65 9.94 -16.17 1.46
N ALA A 66 10.37 -15.05 0.87
CA ALA A 66 9.61 -13.79 0.79
C ALA A 66 8.19 -13.93 0.23
N GLY A 67 7.91 -14.95 -0.60
CA GLY A 67 6.57 -15.17 -1.15
C GLY A 67 5.52 -15.42 -0.09
N THR A 68 5.87 -16.09 1.00
CA THR A 68 4.93 -16.29 2.12
C THR A 68 4.67 -14.99 2.87
N ALA A 69 5.72 -14.18 3.06
CA ALA A 69 5.60 -12.89 3.72
C ALA A 69 4.70 -11.93 2.91
N PHE A 70 4.94 -11.75 1.61
CA PHE A 70 4.08 -10.88 0.79
C PHE A 70 2.64 -11.37 0.73
N ASN A 71 2.42 -12.68 0.55
CA ASN A 71 1.07 -13.22 0.45
C ASN A 71 0.29 -13.05 1.75
N VAL A 72 0.91 -13.23 2.92
CA VAL A 72 0.23 -12.98 4.19
C VAL A 72 -0.01 -11.48 4.44
N THR A 73 0.92 -10.60 4.05
CA THR A 73 0.71 -9.15 4.09
C THR A 73 -0.54 -8.75 3.30
N ALA A 74 -0.77 -9.33 2.12
CA ALA A 74 -1.96 -9.04 1.32
C ALA A 74 -3.27 -9.30 2.07
N PHE A 75 -3.36 -10.37 2.87
CA PHE A 75 -4.54 -10.62 3.71
C PHE A 75 -4.65 -9.60 4.85
N PHE A 76 -3.54 -9.32 5.54
CA PHE A 76 -3.54 -8.41 6.67
C PHE A 76 -3.93 -7.00 6.30
N VAL A 77 -3.37 -6.46 5.22
CA VAL A 77 -3.70 -5.08 4.80
C VAL A 77 -5.16 -4.96 4.38
N ASN A 78 -5.84 -6.06 4.04
CA ASN A 78 -7.26 -6.11 3.73
C ASN A 78 -8.15 -6.55 4.90
N GLY A 79 -7.70 -6.42 6.15
CA GLY A 79 -8.55 -6.63 7.33
C GLY A 79 -8.68 -8.08 7.80
N HIS A 80 -7.86 -9.01 7.29
CA HIS A 80 -7.92 -10.41 7.69
C HIS A 80 -6.88 -10.73 8.77
N LEU A 81 -7.35 -10.82 10.01
CA LEU A 81 -6.51 -10.93 11.21
C LEU A 81 -6.36 -12.37 11.72
N GLU A 82 -5.25 -12.64 12.43
CA GLU A 82 -5.02 -13.91 13.12
C GLU A 82 -6.08 -14.22 14.17
N THR A 83 -6.66 -13.18 14.79
CA THR A 83 -7.74 -13.28 15.77
C THR A 83 -9.13 -13.13 15.16
N GLY A 84 -9.24 -13.17 13.83
CA GLY A 84 -10.52 -13.04 13.14
C GLY A 84 -11.51 -14.15 13.49
N ALA A 85 -12.77 -13.96 13.10
CA ALA A 85 -13.82 -14.95 13.36
C ALA A 85 -13.55 -16.26 12.60
N ALA A 86 -13.82 -17.41 13.21
CA ALA A 86 -13.70 -18.72 12.56
C ALA A 86 -14.57 -18.88 11.30
N SER A 87 -15.59 -18.02 11.14
CA SER A 87 -16.43 -17.95 9.94
C SER A 87 -15.78 -17.24 8.76
N ASN A 88 -14.71 -16.47 8.98
CA ASN A 88 -13.88 -15.87 7.93
C ASN A 88 -12.88 -16.95 7.44
N PRO A 89 -12.95 -17.37 6.17
CA PRO A 89 -12.06 -18.42 5.64
C PRO A 89 -10.58 -18.02 5.70
N TYR A 90 -10.27 -16.72 5.72
CA TYR A 90 -8.91 -16.21 5.71
C TYR A 90 -8.25 -16.20 7.08
N THR A 91 -9.01 -16.25 8.18
CA THR A 91 -8.45 -16.31 9.54
C THR A 91 -7.52 -17.50 9.72
N GLU A 92 -7.93 -18.69 9.28
CA GLU A 92 -7.09 -19.89 9.32
C GLU A 92 -5.84 -19.74 8.44
N THR A 93 -5.99 -19.07 7.29
CA THR A 93 -4.89 -18.86 6.34
C THR A 93 -3.82 -17.96 6.93
N VAL A 94 -4.18 -16.83 7.53
CA VAL A 94 -3.20 -15.93 8.12
C VAL A 94 -2.53 -16.53 9.35
N GLN A 95 -3.27 -17.26 10.20
CA GLN A 95 -2.70 -17.99 11.34
C GLN A 95 -1.64 -19.01 10.91
N ARG A 96 -1.93 -19.78 9.86
CA ARG A 96 -0.99 -20.78 9.31
C ARG A 96 0.25 -20.14 8.70
N ALA A 97 0.06 -19.06 7.96
CA ALA A 97 1.14 -18.33 7.30
C ALA A 97 2.06 -17.69 8.34
N MET A 98 1.52 -17.05 9.38
CA MET A 98 2.34 -16.42 10.41
C MET A 98 3.20 -17.41 11.18
N LYS A 99 2.65 -18.58 11.53
CA LYS A 99 3.46 -19.66 12.11
C LYS A 99 4.63 -20.06 11.21
N ARG A 100 4.43 -20.02 9.90
CA ARG A 100 5.45 -20.35 8.91
C ARG A 100 6.47 -19.22 8.72
N VAL A 101 6.04 -17.96 8.75
CA VAL A 101 6.89 -16.76 8.75
C VAL A 101 7.91 -16.84 9.90
N PHE A 102 7.50 -17.14 11.12
CA PHE A 102 8.44 -17.25 12.25
C PHE A 102 9.38 -18.47 12.17
N GLU A 103 8.97 -19.56 11.52
CA GLU A 103 9.88 -20.70 11.24
C GLU A 103 10.98 -20.37 10.23
N MET A 104 10.76 -19.37 9.40
CA MET A 104 11.70 -18.91 8.37
C MET A 104 12.68 -17.85 8.92
N LEU A 105 12.75 -17.67 10.24
CA LEU A 105 13.66 -16.73 10.92
C LEU A 105 14.68 -17.45 11.80
N ASN A 106 15.87 -16.86 11.91
CA ASN A 106 16.88 -17.24 12.89
C ASN A 106 17.59 -16.01 13.47
N THR A 107 18.13 -16.16 14.68
CA THR A 107 18.96 -15.13 15.31
C THR A 107 20.39 -15.16 14.77
N ILE A 108 21.03 -14.00 14.78
CA ILE A 108 22.46 -13.78 14.52
C ILE A 108 23.06 -12.93 15.65
N ALA A 109 24.34 -13.10 15.94
CA ALA A 109 25.05 -12.23 16.87
C ALA A 109 25.43 -10.93 16.16
N ILE A 110 25.15 -9.79 16.78
CA ILE A 110 25.49 -8.46 16.26
C ILE A 110 26.45 -7.74 17.22
N GLY A 111 27.12 -6.71 16.73
CA GLY A 111 28.07 -5.92 17.51
C GLY A 111 28.32 -4.55 16.91
N SER A 112 29.21 -3.77 17.51
CA SER A 112 29.49 -2.40 17.04
C SER A 112 30.02 -2.37 15.61
N GLN A 113 29.61 -1.34 14.86
CA GLN A 113 30.08 -1.07 13.51
C GLN A 113 30.92 0.20 13.47
N THR A 114 31.80 0.33 12.46
CA THR A 114 32.62 1.53 12.25
C THR A 114 32.41 2.05 10.85
N TYR A 115 31.96 3.30 10.74
CA TYR A 115 31.74 4.01 9.48
C TYR A 115 32.83 5.04 9.21
N PRO A 116 33.00 5.48 7.95
CA PRO A 116 33.78 6.66 7.64
C PRO A 116 33.24 7.89 8.38
N ALA A 117 34.08 8.91 8.53
CA ALA A 117 33.64 10.21 9.02
C ALA A 117 32.51 10.75 8.12
N PRO A 118 31.47 11.39 8.68
CA PRO A 118 31.37 11.85 10.08
C PRO A 118 30.73 10.86 11.08
N ILE A 119 30.31 9.67 10.67
CA ILE A 119 29.50 8.76 11.52
C ILE A 119 30.34 8.09 12.63
N GLY A 120 31.48 7.48 12.28
CA GLY A 120 32.37 6.85 13.27
C GLY A 120 31.84 5.52 13.85
N VAL A 121 32.13 5.26 15.13
CA VAL A 121 31.77 4.00 15.80
C VAL A 121 30.35 4.07 16.33
N VAL A 122 29.52 3.08 15.99
CA VAL A 122 28.09 3.04 16.30
C VAL A 122 27.69 1.69 16.89
N ASN A 123 26.63 1.70 17.71
CA ASN A 123 25.98 0.49 18.20
C ASN A 123 24.66 0.26 17.43
N PRO A 124 24.53 -0.84 16.66
CA PRO A 124 23.29 -1.20 15.98
C PRO A 124 22.28 -1.91 16.86
N ASP A 125 22.69 -2.44 18.02
CA ASP A 125 21.81 -3.14 18.96
C ASP A 125 21.03 -2.14 19.80
N SER A 126 19.83 -1.78 19.34
CA SER A 126 19.02 -0.71 19.94
C SER A 126 18.37 -1.14 21.25
N ASN A 127 18.16 -2.45 21.46
CA ASN A 127 17.53 -3.00 22.67
C ASN A 127 18.54 -3.65 23.65
N GLY A 128 19.80 -3.78 23.26
CA GLY A 128 20.91 -4.22 24.12
C GLY A 128 20.97 -5.73 24.37
N ASN A 129 20.30 -6.55 23.56
CA ASN A 129 20.23 -8.00 23.76
C ASN A 129 21.35 -8.79 23.03
N GLY A 130 22.16 -8.12 22.20
CA GLY A 130 23.26 -8.70 21.43
C GLY A 130 22.82 -9.51 20.21
N LEU A 131 21.55 -9.43 19.81
CA LEU A 131 20.93 -10.25 18.78
C LEU A 131 20.39 -9.39 17.63
N GLY A 132 20.61 -9.89 16.42
CA GLY A 132 19.81 -9.52 15.25
C GLY A 132 18.97 -10.72 14.80
N ILE A 133 17.94 -10.49 13.98
CA ILE A 133 17.14 -11.54 13.35
C ILE A 133 17.21 -11.39 11.83
N GLN A 134 17.33 -12.53 11.14
CA GLN A 134 17.35 -12.59 9.69
C GLN A 134 16.43 -13.70 9.16
N VAL A 135 16.10 -13.62 7.87
CA VAL A 135 15.49 -14.73 7.14
C VAL A 135 16.51 -15.87 7.01
N ASN A 136 16.11 -17.09 7.37
CA ASN A 136 16.98 -18.27 7.40
C ASN A 136 17.21 -18.92 6.02
N ASN A 137 17.45 -18.10 5.01
CA ASN A 137 17.62 -18.49 3.61
C ASN A 137 18.82 -17.74 3.01
N THR A 138 19.10 -17.96 1.72
CA THR A 138 19.99 -17.10 0.95
C THR A 138 19.43 -15.68 0.90
N ASP A 139 20.32 -14.73 0.71
CA ASP A 139 19.98 -13.33 0.53
C ASP A 139 19.11 -12.68 1.63
N PRO A 140 19.45 -12.83 2.94
CA PRO A 140 18.60 -12.32 4.01
C PRO A 140 18.22 -10.83 3.91
N PRO A 141 19.13 -9.90 3.55
CA PRO A 141 18.78 -8.48 3.46
C PRO A 141 17.82 -8.16 2.32
N TYR A 142 17.78 -9.00 1.28
CA TYR A 142 16.87 -8.86 0.15
C TYR A 142 15.44 -9.25 0.51
N GLN A 143 15.26 -10.13 1.50
CA GLN A 143 13.95 -10.68 1.86
C GLN A 143 13.40 -10.11 3.16
N GLY A 144 14.28 -9.72 4.10
CA GLY A 144 13.89 -9.33 5.46
C GLY A 144 12.86 -8.20 5.54
N GLY A 145 12.90 -7.25 4.59
CA GLY A 145 11.90 -6.19 4.48
C GLY A 145 10.47 -6.70 4.40
N SER A 146 10.22 -7.69 3.53
CA SER A 146 8.89 -8.30 3.38
C SER A 146 8.42 -9.02 4.66
N PHE A 147 9.36 -9.60 5.42
CA PHE A 147 9.05 -10.25 6.69
C PHE A 147 8.72 -9.23 7.77
N MET A 148 9.44 -8.11 7.82
CA MET A 148 9.10 -6.99 8.71
C MET A 148 7.70 -6.47 8.37
N ASP A 149 7.42 -6.20 7.09
CA ASP A 149 6.09 -5.79 6.61
C ASP A 149 5.00 -6.79 7.02
N ALA A 150 5.21 -8.10 6.84
CA ALA A 150 4.22 -9.11 7.21
C ALA A 150 3.92 -9.15 8.71
N ILE A 151 4.96 -9.07 9.56
CA ILE A 151 4.78 -9.08 11.01
C ILE A 151 4.13 -7.77 11.47
N VAL A 152 4.53 -6.63 10.90
CA VAL A 152 3.93 -5.33 11.19
C VAL A 152 2.46 -5.28 10.75
N ALA A 153 2.15 -5.78 9.55
CA ALA A 153 0.80 -5.81 8.99
C ALA A 153 -0.19 -6.57 9.87
N SER A 154 0.27 -7.53 10.67
CA SER A 154 -0.58 -8.23 11.63
C SER A 154 -1.28 -7.31 12.64
N GLY A 155 -0.75 -6.10 12.88
CA GLY A 155 -1.31 -5.12 13.83
C GLY A 155 -1.22 -5.57 15.29
N THR A 156 -0.43 -6.59 15.61
CA THR A 156 -0.40 -7.22 16.95
C THR A 156 1.00 -7.24 17.59
N PRO A 157 1.61 -6.07 17.86
CA PRO A 157 3.00 -5.98 18.36
C PRO A 157 3.25 -6.77 19.66
N ALA A 158 2.24 -6.90 20.52
CA ALA A 158 2.32 -7.64 21.78
C ALA A 158 2.03 -9.15 21.65
N ALA A 159 1.62 -9.64 20.48
CA ALA A 159 1.40 -11.06 20.27
C ALA A 159 2.71 -11.84 20.43
N ILE A 160 2.62 -13.03 21.02
CA ILE A 160 3.76 -13.91 21.28
C ILE A 160 3.75 -15.03 20.26
N THR A 161 4.85 -15.21 19.52
CA THR A 161 4.94 -16.32 18.56
C THR A 161 5.09 -17.67 19.27
N THR A 162 4.40 -18.68 18.77
CA THR A 162 4.46 -20.06 19.26
C THR A 162 5.33 -20.97 18.39
N THR A 163 5.96 -20.43 17.34
CA THR A 163 6.82 -21.18 16.41
C THR A 163 8.13 -20.42 16.18
N GLY A 164 9.10 -21.09 15.55
CA GLY A 164 10.41 -20.52 15.24
C GLY A 164 11.56 -21.24 15.94
N SER A 165 12.77 -20.86 15.54
CA SER A 165 14.02 -21.36 16.12
C SER A 165 14.27 -20.79 17.53
N VAL A 166 15.31 -21.29 18.21
CA VAL A 166 15.77 -20.72 19.49
C VAL A 166 16.07 -19.24 19.29
N GLY A 167 15.54 -18.39 20.18
CA GLY A 167 15.66 -16.93 20.07
C GLY A 167 14.58 -16.26 19.22
N ILE A 168 13.64 -17.04 18.63
CA ILE A 168 12.42 -16.55 17.97
C ILE A 168 11.18 -16.97 18.77
N ILE A 169 11.00 -18.28 19.02
CA ILE A 169 9.83 -18.81 19.72
C ILE A 169 9.68 -18.21 21.12
N GLY A 170 8.45 -17.81 21.48
CA GLY A 170 8.14 -17.23 22.79
C GLY A 170 8.45 -15.74 22.93
N ARG A 171 8.88 -15.07 21.86
CA ARG A 171 9.08 -13.61 21.85
C ARG A 171 7.86 -12.87 21.31
N SER A 172 7.75 -11.60 21.70
CA SER A 172 6.75 -10.72 21.10
C SER A 172 7.08 -10.39 19.65
N TYR A 173 6.06 -10.11 18.85
CA TYR A 173 6.24 -9.69 17.46
C TYR A 173 7.06 -8.40 17.38
N LYS A 174 6.81 -7.45 18.29
CA LYS A 174 7.60 -6.22 18.40
C LYS A 174 9.09 -6.49 18.68
N ASP A 175 9.41 -7.38 19.61
CA ASP A 175 10.81 -7.70 19.91
C ASP A 175 11.50 -8.39 18.72
N ILE A 176 10.76 -9.21 17.97
CA ILE A 176 11.29 -9.84 16.75
C ILE A 176 11.57 -8.79 15.68
N VAL A 177 10.62 -7.88 15.44
CA VAL A 177 10.79 -6.78 14.47
C VAL A 177 11.94 -5.86 14.87
N GLN A 178 12.11 -5.55 16.16
CA GLN A 178 13.24 -4.76 16.65
C GLN A 178 14.58 -5.42 16.30
N ASP A 179 14.76 -6.71 16.58
CA ASP A 179 16.02 -7.40 16.25
C ASP A 179 16.21 -7.55 14.73
N MET A 180 15.14 -7.57 13.93
CA MET A 180 15.25 -7.49 12.48
C MET A 180 15.80 -6.12 12.04
N VAL A 181 15.30 -5.03 12.62
CA VAL A 181 15.85 -3.67 12.42
C VAL A 181 17.31 -3.61 12.85
N ASP A 182 17.66 -4.17 14.01
CA ASP A 182 19.02 -4.19 14.52
C ASP A 182 19.96 -5.00 13.60
N ALA A 183 19.48 -6.07 12.95
CA ALA A 183 20.23 -6.80 11.91
C ALA A 183 20.46 -5.94 10.66
N TYR A 184 19.47 -5.18 10.20
CA TYR A 184 19.63 -4.24 9.08
C TYR A 184 20.60 -3.11 9.42
N ALA A 185 20.53 -2.54 10.62
CA ALA A 185 21.49 -1.55 11.11
C ALA A 185 22.90 -2.16 11.16
N TRP A 186 23.03 -3.35 11.75
CA TRP A 186 24.32 -4.03 11.88
C TRP A 186 24.94 -4.37 10.53
N GLY A 187 24.15 -4.83 9.56
CA GLY A 187 24.66 -5.34 8.29
C GLY A 187 24.73 -4.30 7.16
N GLN A 188 24.34 -3.05 7.40
CA GLN A 188 24.47 -1.95 6.43
C GLN A 188 25.94 -1.73 6.06
N GLY A 189 26.22 -1.50 4.78
CA GLY A 189 27.58 -1.31 4.29
C GLY A 189 28.25 -0.11 4.96
N ASN A 190 29.46 -0.31 5.51
CA ASN A 190 30.12 0.65 6.38
C ASN A 190 31.57 0.97 5.99
N THR A 191 32.01 0.59 4.79
CA THR A 191 33.39 0.83 4.34
C THR A 191 33.45 1.58 3.02
N GLY A 192 34.60 2.21 2.76
CA GLY A 192 34.88 2.90 1.51
C GLY A 192 33.95 4.08 1.25
N THR A 193 33.82 4.46 -0.02
CA THR A 193 32.92 5.54 -0.46
C THR A 193 31.49 5.09 -0.66
N PHE A 194 31.23 3.79 -0.82
CA PHE A 194 29.91 3.21 -1.12
C PHE A 194 29.16 2.67 0.12
N TYR A 195 29.41 3.26 1.29
CA TYR A 195 28.70 2.93 2.52
C TYR A 195 27.23 3.40 2.47
N GLY A 196 26.40 2.87 3.36
CA GLY A 196 25.03 3.32 3.59
C GLY A 196 23.93 2.50 2.92
N GLY A 197 24.27 1.64 1.97
CA GLY A 197 23.32 0.71 1.37
C GLY A 197 23.50 -0.73 1.85
N TRP A 198 22.71 -1.63 1.29
CA TRP A 198 22.72 -3.06 1.56
C TRP A 198 23.05 -3.86 0.30
N ARG A 199 23.40 -5.13 0.51
CA ARG A 199 23.58 -6.15 -0.52
C ARG A 199 22.89 -7.43 -0.07
N TYR A 200 22.97 -8.45 -0.91
CA TYR A 200 22.43 -9.78 -0.65
C TYR A 200 23.08 -10.51 0.56
N ASN A 201 24.09 -9.97 1.21
CA ASN A 201 24.57 -10.49 2.50
C ASN A 201 24.94 -9.35 3.46
N TRP A 202 24.94 -9.64 4.75
CA TRP A 202 25.33 -8.67 5.77
C TRP A 202 26.81 -8.31 5.66
N ASN A 203 27.15 -7.05 5.97
CA ASN A 203 28.53 -6.55 6.03
C ASN A 203 29.31 -6.76 4.73
N TYR A 204 28.66 -6.61 3.58
CA TYR A 204 29.26 -6.87 2.26
C TYR A 204 30.41 -5.91 1.89
N GLY A 205 30.65 -4.86 2.68
CA GLY A 205 31.87 -4.05 2.64
C GLY A 205 31.94 -3.12 1.42
N GLY A 206 31.38 -1.91 1.55
CA GLY A 206 31.58 -0.83 0.58
C GLY A 206 31.02 -1.13 -0.80
N ASP A 207 29.91 -1.83 -0.85
CA ASP A 207 29.13 -2.10 -2.05
C ASP A 207 27.65 -2.21 -1.66
N SER A 208 26.76 -1.70 -2.52
CA SER A 208 25.30 -1.70 -2.32
C SER A 208 24.53 -1.70 -3.66
N ASP A 209 23.27 -2.13 -3.65
CA ASP A 209 22.40 -1.99 -4.82
C ASP A 209 20.95 -1.60 -4.50
N ASN A 210 20.32 -0.98 -5.48
CA ASN A 210 18.92 -0.58 -5.42
C ASN A 210 17.91 -1.72 -5.55
N SER A 211 18.34 -2.99 -5.71
CA SER A 211 17.41 -4.11 -5.55
C SER A 211 17.22 -4.49 -4.09
N THR A 212 18.27 -4.36 -3.28
CA THR A 212 18.28 -4.69 -1.85
C THR A 212 17.91 -3.50 -0.98
N ASN A 213 18.37 -2.28 -1.32
CA ASN A 213 18.11 -1.08 -0.51
C ASN A 213 16.61 -0.79 -0.31
N GLN A 214 15.77 -0.99 -1.33
CA GLN A 214 14.33 -0.76 -1.20
C GLN A 214 13.67 -1.61 -0.11
N TRP A 215 14.10 -2.88 0.03
CA TRP A 215 13.49 -3.79 0.99
C TRP A 215 13.91 -3.44 2.41
N ALA A 216 15.16 -2.98 2.60
CA ALA A 216 15.61 -2.40 3.85
C ALA A 216 14.73 -1.20 4.24
N ALA A 217 14.53 -0.26 3.31
CA ALA A 217 13.70 0.92 3.53
C ALA A 217 12.24 0.57 3.84
N ILE A 218 11.59 -0.23 2.98
CA ILE A 218 10.18 -0.62 3.14
C ILE A 218 9.91 -1.20 4.54
N GLY A 219 10.70 -2.20 4.96
CA GLY A 219 10.45 -2.83 6.24
C GLY A 219 10.89 -2.01 7.45
N MET A 220 11.94 -1.18 7.35
CA MET A 220 12.32 -0.28 8.45
C MET A 220 11.31 0.84 8.67
N ILE A 221 10.72 1.40 7.61
CA ILE A 221 9.65 2.39 7.75
C ILE A 221 8.44 1.76 8.46
N ALA A 222 8.04 0.54 8.06
CA ALA A 222 6.96 -0.20 8.70
C ALA A 222 7.23 -0.42 10.21
N ALA A 223 8.43 -0.92 10.50
CA ALA A 223 8.86 -1.23 11.86
C ALA A 223 8.87 0.01 12.77
N GLU A 224 9.41 1.13 12.27
CA GLU A 224 9.50 2.39 13.03
C GLU A 224 8.13 3.02 13.24
N ARG A 225 7.34 3.20 12.17
CA ARG A 225 6.09 3.97 12.21
C ARG A 225 4.94 3.23 12.90
N GLU A 226 4.83 1.91 12.75
CA GLU A 226 3.69 1.13 13.28
C GLU A 226 4.02 0.36 14.56
N PHE A 227 5.21 -0.24 14.63
CA PHE A 227 5.59 -1.08 15.77
C PHE A 227 6.44 -0.32 16.80
N GLY A 228 6.82 0.93 16.48
CA GLY A 228 7.67 1.75 17.34
C GLY A 228 9.03 1.11 17.58
N ALA A 229 9.57 0.43 16.56
CA ALA A 229 10.94 -0.05 16.57
C ALA A 229 11.89 1.16 16.44
N THR A 230 13.04 1.09 17.09
CA THR A 230 14.07 2.12 16.99
C THR A 230 14.93 1.85 15.77
N VAL A 231 14.84 2.72 14.75
CA VAL A 231 15.83 2.79 13.66
C VAL A 231 16.88 3.83 14.07
N PRO A 232 18.15 3.44 14.31
CA PRO A 232 19.15 4.40 14.73
C PRO A 232 19.35 5.51 13.69
N ILE A 233 19.39 6.77 14.13
CA ILE A 233 19.48 7.93 13.22
C ILE A 233 20.68 7.87 12.26
N TRP A 234 21.78 7.25 12.69
CA TRP A 234 22.97 7.09 11.86
C TRP A 234 22.74 6.14 10.66
N VAL A 235 21.77 5.22 10.74
CA VAL A 235 21.40 4.33 9.62
C VAL A 235 20.82 5.17 8.48
N LYS A 236 19.91 6.11 8.81
CA LYS A 236 19.32 7.07 7.87
C LYS A 236 20.39 8.02 7.32
N GLN A 237 21.26 8.55 8.18
CA GLN A 237 22.39 9.39 7.74
C GLN A 237 23.33 8.66 6.78
N ALA A 238 23.61 7.38 7.02
CA ALA A 238 24.40 6.57 6.12
C ALA A 238 23.65 6.31 4.81
N ASN A 239 22.35 6.01 4.86
CA ASN A 239 21.52 5.75 3.68
C ASN A 239 21.50 6.93 2.69
N ILE A 240 21.51 8.17 3.18
CA ILE A 240 21.66 9.37 2.36
C ILE A 240 22.91 9.31 1.45
N ASN A 241 24.01 8.70 1.90
CA ASN A 241 25.19 8.51 1.06
C ASN A 241 24.89 7.55 -0.11
N SER A 242 24.20 6.43 0.13
CA SER A 242 23.79 5.50 -0.93
C SER A 242 22.84 6.16 -1.94
N VAL A 243 21.88 6.94 -1.45
CA VAL A 243 20.98 7.74 -2.29
C VAL A 243 21.75 8.68 -3.21
N ASN A 244 22.70 9.43 -2.66
CA ASN A 244 23.51 10.39 -3.42
C ASN A 244 24.43 9.71 -4.45
N LEU A 245 24.98 8.54 -4.14
CA LEU A 245 25.87 7.80 -5.06
C LEU A 245 25.13 7.16 -6.23
N THR A 246 23.86 6.80 -6.02
CA THR A 246 23.09 6.04 -6.99
C THR A 246 22.16 6.93 -7.81
N GLN A 247 21.83 8.15 -7.37
CA GLN A 247 21.03 9.08 -8.16
C GLN A 247 21.88 9.80 -9.24
N GLN A 248 21.39 9.83 -10.48
CA GLN A 248 21.89 10.74 -11.50
C GLN A 248 21.40 12.17 -11.26
N THR A 249 22.34 13.10 -11.11
CA THR A 249 22.03 14.48 -10.70
C THR A 249 21.92 15.47 -11.86
N SER A 250 22.30 15.08 -13.07
CA SER A 250 22.39 15.96 -14.25
C SER A 250 22.11 15.23 -15.56
N GLY A 251 21.78 15.99 -16.61
CA GLY A 251 21.48 15.45 -17.95
C GLY A 251 20.00 15.11 -18.13
N SER A 252 19.65 14.51 -19.27
CA SER A 252 18.26 14.17 -19.63
C SER A 252 17.62 13.13 -18.72
N GLU A 253 18.45 12.31 -18.07
CA GLU A 253 18.04 11.27 -17.13
C GLU A 253 18.21 11.71 -15.67
N ALA A 254 18.33 13.02 -15.40
CA ALA A 254 18.39 13.52 -14.02
C ALA A 254 17.18 13.04 -13.22
N GLY A 255 17.43 12.49 -12.03
CA GLY A 255 16.43 11.87 -11.17
C GLY A 255 16.36 10.35 -11.27
N GLN A 256 16.94 9.73 -12.30
CA GLN A 256 17.07 8.28 -12.34
C GLN A 256 18.05 7.79 -11.29
N PHE A 257 17.83 6.57 -10.78
CA PHE A 257 18.81 5.87 -9.97
C PHE A 257 19.50 4.78 -10.80
N GLY A 258 20.76 4.48 -10.48
CA GLY A 258 21.49 3.34 -11.05
C GLY A 258 21.47 2.13 -10.13
N TYR A 259 21.90 0.97 -10.65
CA TYR A 259 21.87 -0.27 -9.87
C TYR A 259 22.78 -0.22 -8.64
N THR A 260 24.06 0.17 -8.81
CA THR A 260 25.07 0.26 -7.72
C THR A 260 25.73 1.64 -7.62
N ASN A 261 25.69 2.40 -8.71
CA ASN A 261 26.24 3.75 -8.84
C ASN A 261 25.58 4.44 -10.05
N SER A 262 25.91 5.71 -10.27
CA SER A 262 25.43 6.50 -11.40
C SER A 262 26.59 7.15 -12.18
N PRO A 263 26.59 7.14 -13.53
CA PRO A 263 25.62 6.49 -14.41
C PRO A 263 25.97 5.01 -14.63
N PHE A 264 25.08 4.09 -14.23
CA PHE A 264 25.18 2.67 -14.55
C PHE A 264 23.98 2.27 -15.42
N PRO A 265 24.14 1.43 -16.47
CA PRO A 265 23.02 1.02 -17.31
C PRO A 265 21.89 0.44 -16.47
N VAL A 266 20.69 0.96 -16.72
CA VAL A 266 19.50 0.71 -15.91
C VAL A 266 19.05 -0.74 -16.13
N TRP A 267 19.29 -1.62 -15.15
CA TRP A 267 18.65 -2.95 -15.16
C TRP A 267 17.20 -2.79 -14.73
N GLY A 268 16.26 -3.22 -15.58
CA GLY A 268 14.83 -3.05 -15.33
C GLY A 268 14.48 -1.57 -15.12
N PRO A 269 14.44 -0.75 -16.19
CA PRO A 269 14.70 0.70 -16.20
C PRO A 269 13.91 1.60 -15.23
N TYR A 270 12.94 1.03 -14.53
CA TYR A 270 12.04 1.73 -13.63
C TYR A 270 11.94 1.14 -12.23
N ALA A 271 12.72 0.12 -11.84
CA ALA A 271 12.71 -0.37 -10.45
C ALA A 271 13.69 0.36 -9.54
N VAL A 272 14.84 0.79 -10.09
CA VAL A 272 15.90 1.45 -9.31
C VAL A 272 15.50 2.84 -8.84
N THR A 273 14.77 3.62 -9.67
CA THR A 273 14.32 4.97 -9.27
C THR A 273 13.31 4.91 -8.12
N PRO A 274 12.25 4.08 -8.17
CA PRO A 274 11.38 3.86 -7.01
C PRO A 274 12.09 3.33 -5.76
N SER A 275 13.12 2.48 -5.91
CA SER A 275 13.98 2.10 -4.77
C SER A 275 14.61 3.33 -4.11
N GLY A 276 15.16 4.24 -4.92
CA GLY A 276 15.70 5.50 -4.43
C GLY A 276 14.65 6.37 -3.73
N MET A 277 13.42 6.41 -4.27
CA MET A 277 12.32 7.18 -3.70
C MET A 277 11.85 6.63 -2.34
N VAL A 278 11.72 5.31 -2.19
CA VAL A 278 11.35 4.73 -0.88
C VAL A 278 12.47 4.84 0.15
N GLN A 279 13.74 4.79 -0.27
CA GLN A 279 14.88 5.14 0.60
C GLN A 279 14.80 6.59 1.08
N MET A 280 14.49 7.54 0.17
CA MET A 280 14.30 8.95 0.55
C MET A 280 13.14 9.12 1.52
N ALA A 281 12.03 8.40 1.34
CA ALA A 281 10.91 8.41 2.29
C ALA A 281 11.33 7.93 3.70
N MET A 282 12.18 6.89 3.80
CA MET A 282 12.74 6.44 5.08
C MET A 282 13.58 7.51 5.78
N ASP A 283 14.29 8.32 4.99
CA ASP A 283 15.18 9.37 5.48
C ASP A 283 14.46 10.70 5.74
N GLY A 284 13.15 10.79 5.51
CA GLY A 284 12.39 12.05 5.62
C GLY A 284 12.72 13.05 4.51
N ILE A 285 13.04 12.55 3.31
CA ILE A 285 13.34 13.35 2.13
C ILE A 285 12.16 13.25 1.16
N GLY A 286 11.41 14.34 1.01
CA GLY A 286 10.28 14.43 0.10
C GLY A 286 10.31 15.69 -0.78
N ARG A 287 9.13 16.08 -1.28
CA ARG A 287 8.91 17.24 -2.15
C ARG A 287 9.55 18.50 -1.57
N GLY A 288 10.21 19.28 -2.45
CA GLY A 288 10.99 20.45 -2.06
C GLY A 288 12.48 20.14 -1.87
N ASP A 289 12.85 18.88 -1.68
CA ASP A 289 14.24 18.44 -1.84
C ASP A 289 14.53 18.13 -3.32
N VAL A 290 15.65 18.68 -3.82
CA VAL A 290 16.07 18.51 -5.22
C VAL A 290 16.25 17.04 -5.62
N ARG A 291 16.56 16.15 -4.67
CA ARG A 291 16.69 14.72 -4.93
C ARG A 291 15.32 14.11 -5.23
N TRP A 292 14.32 14.38 -4.39
CA TRP A 292 12.96 13.92 -4.62
C TRP A 292 12.38 14.50 -5.91
N ASP A 293 12.43 15.83 -6.07
CA ASP A 293 11.79 16.52 -7.20
C ASP A 293 12.35 16.04 -8.55
N ARG A 294 13.65 15.74 -8.63
CA ARG A 294 14.23 15.12 -9.85
C ARG A 294 13.67 13.74 -10.11
N SER A 295 13.56 12.89 -9.10
CA SER A 295 13.03 11.53 -9.25
C SER A 295 11.55 11.51 -9.59
N GLU A 296 10.76 12.39 -8.97
CA GLU A 296 9.35 12.58 -9.32
C GLU A 296 9.20 13.00 -10.79
N ASN A 297 10.01 13.98 -11.24
CA ASN A 297 10.06 14.38 -12.66
C ASN A 297 10.41 13.21 -13.57
N PHE A 298 11.44 12.43 -13.21
CA PHE A 298 11.85 11.25 -13.98
C PHE A 298 10.69 10.26 -14.14
N MET A 299 10.00 9.95 -13.03
CA MET A 299 8.87 9.03 -13.00
C MET A 299 7.68 9.57 -13.79
N ARG A 300 7.26 10.83 -13.58
CA ARG A 300 6.14 11.45 -14.31
C ARG A 300 6.32 11.41 -15.82
N ASN A 301 7.54 11.65 -16.30
CA ASN A 301 7.89 11.63 -17.72
C ASN A 301 7.75 10.24 -18.36
N ARG A 302 7.83 9.17 -17.57
CA ARG A 302 7.85 7.78 -18.04
C ARG A 302 6.62 6.99 -17.61
N PHE A 303 5.77 7.56 -16.74
CA PHE A 303 4.63 6.87 -16.15
C PHE A 303 3.65 6.34 -17.21
N CYS A 304 3.39 7.16 -18.23
CA CYS A 304 2.49 6.80 -19.34
C CYS A 304 3.19 6.05 -20.49
N ASN A 305 4.44 5.63 -20.33
CA ASN A 305 5.07 4.76 -21.32
C ASN A 305 4.27 3.46 -21.44
N ALA A 306 4.24 2.92 -22.65
CA ALA A 306 3.59 1.66 -22.98
C ALA A 306 4.65 0.55 -23.22
N GLY A 307 4.20 -0.70 -23.21
CA GLY A 307 4.98 -1.86 -23.62
C GLY A 307 4.87 -2.99 -22.61
N GLY A 308 5.94 -3.27 -21.88
CA GLY A 308 5.93 -4.29 -20.83
C GLY A 308 6.93 -3.95 -19.72
N ALA A 309 7.27 -4.92 -18.88
CA ALA A 309 8.11 -4.73 -17.69
C ALA A 309 9.49 -4.08 -17.94
N PHE A 310 9.98 -4.10 -19.17
CA PHE A 310 11.25 -3.47 -19.56
C PHE A 310 11.10 -2.03 -20.09
N SER A 311 9.89 -1.55 -20.36
CA SER A 311 9.67 -0.27 -21.05
C SER A 311 8.61 0.62 -20.42
N ALA A 312 7.72 0.08 -19.58
CA ALA A 312 6.65 0.80 -18.91
C ALA A 312 6.73 0.65 -17.38
N VAL A 313 6.59 1.77 -16.67
CA VAL A 313 6.54 1.80 -15.19
C VAL A 313 5.38 0.95 -14.68
N ARG A 314 4.21 1.11 -15.30
CA ARG A 314 2.95 0.46 -14.91
C ARG A 314 2.93 -1.05 -15.16
N ASP A 315 3.76 -1.56 -16.08
CA ASP A 315 3.84 -2.99 -16.40
C ASP A 315 4.97 -3.73 -15.65
N TYR A 316 5.71 -3.07 -14.75
CA TYR A 316 6.78 -3.71 -13.98
C TYR A 316 6.49 -3.72 -12.48
N TYR A 317 5.81 -4.75 -12.00
CA TYR A 317 5.23 -4.75 -10.64
C TYR A 317 6.27 -4.68 -9.53
N TYR A 318 7.47 -5.22 -9.75
CA TYR A 318 8.57 -5.10 -8.77
C TYR A 318 8.96 -3.64 -8.52
N GLY A 319 9.10 -2.85 -9.59
CA GLY A 319 9.38 -1.41 -9.46
C GLY A 319 8.14 -0.61 -9.05
N LEU A 320 6.97 -1.00 -9.56
CA LEU A 320 5.70 -0.35 -9.26
C LEU A 320 5.34 -0.47 -7.78
N PHE A 321 5.63 -1.61 -7.14
CA PHE A 321 5.40 -1.80 -5.70
C PHE A 321 6.17 -0.76 -4.87
N SER A 322 7.46 -0.59 -5.15
CA SER A 322 8.29 0.43 -4.48
C SER A 322 7.86 1.85 -4.84
N PHE A 323 7.32 2.07 -6.05
CA PHE A 323 6.78 3.36 -6.45
C PHE A 323 5.54 3.68 -5.62
N THR A 324 4.58 2.76 -5.56
CA THR A 324 3.37 2.89 -4.74
C THR A 324 3.72 3.11 -3.28
N LYS A 325 4.64 2.31 -2.71
CA LYS A 325 5.14 2.54 -1.34
C LYS A 325 5.71 3.94 -1.19
N SER A 326 6.55 4.42 -2.12
CA SER A 326 7.12 5.78 -2.03
C SER A 326 6.06 6.88 -2.12
N MET A 327 5.00 6.71 -2.92
CA MET A 327 3.92 7.70 -3.02
C MET A 327 3.08 7.75 -1.75
N LEU A 328 2.77 6.57 -1.17
CA LEU A 328 1.99 6.45 0.05
C LEU A 328 2.79 6.84 1.31
N LEU A 329 4.10 6.64 1.29
CA LEU A 329 5.00 6.86 2.44
C LEU A 329 5.73 8.19 2.44
N HIS A 330 5.56 8.96 1.37
CA HIS A 330 6.18 10.26 1.21
C HIS A 330 6.06 11.07 2.50
N ASP A 331 7.16 11.69 2.91
CA ASP A 331 7.30 12.43 4.17
C ASP A 331 8.29 13.56 3.86
N ALA A 332 7.78 14.75 3.58
CA ALA A 332 8.62 15.87 3.16
C ALA A 332 9.32 16.58 4.33
N ASN A 333 8.85 16.37 5.55
CA ASN A 333 9.28 17.12 6.72
C ASN A 333 10.14 16.28 7.70
N GLY A 334 10.14 14.95 7.52
CA GLY A 334 10.92 13.98 8.29
C GLY A 334 10.40 13.73 9.70
N ASP A 335 9.12 14.00 9.97
CA ASP A 335 8.48 13.77 11.27
C ASP A 335 8.00 12.32 11.46
N GLY A 336 8.10 11.48 10.42
CA GLY A 336 7.67 10.09 10.45
C GLY A 336 6.17 9.90 10.19
N VAL A 337 5.45 10.97 9.85
CA VAL A 337 4.04 10.94 9.43
C VAL A 337 3.99 10.87 7.90
N ALA A 338 3.12 10.02 7.36
CA ALA A 338 2.94 9.93 5.92
C ALA A 338 2.15 11.14 5.40
N GLU A 339 2.63 11.72 4.30
CA GLU A 339 2.01 12.77 3.49
C GLU A 339 1.81 12.23 2.07
N PRO A 340 0.81 11.36 1.82
CA PRO A 340 0.66 10.66 0.56
C PRO A 340 0.55 11.62 -0.63
N ILE A 341 1.29 11.33 -1.69
CA ILE A 341 1.14 12.04 -2.97
C ILE A 341 -0.06 11.46 -3.70
N VAL A 342 -0.94 12.33 -4.21
CA VAL A 342 -2.05 11.95 -5.11
C VAL A 342 -1.64 12.19 -6.57
N ASP A 343 -1.24 13.41 -6.89
CA ASP A 343 -0.84 13.75 -8.26
C ASP A 343 0.68 13.70 -8.43
N ILE A 344 1.20 12.85 -9.30
CA ILE A 344 2.61 12.88 -9.68
C ILE A 344 2.88 14.04 -10.65
N ARG A 345 3.93 14.84 -10.39
CA ARG A 345 4.19 16.08 -11.15
C ARG A 345 5.50 16.06 -11.94
N ASN A 346 5.58 16.93 -12.95
CA ASN A 346 6.83 17.30 -13.60
C ASN A 346 7.04 18.82 -13.48
N GLN A 347 7.88 19.25 -12.55
CA GLN A 347 8.18 20.65 -12.31
C GLN A 347 9.69 20.91 -12.40
N PRO A 348 10.14 21.85 -13.28
CA PRO A 348 9.34 22.81 -14.05
C PRO A 348 8.85 22.29 -15.43
N GLY A 349 8.95 20.99 -15.76
CA GLY A 349 8.79 20.47 -17.12
C GLY A 349 7.37 20.43 -17.71
N GLY A 350 6.41 21.16 -17.13
CA GLY A 350 5.18 21.59 -17.80
C GLY A 350 4.17 20.51 -18.15
N LEU A 351 4.38 19.25 -17.76
CA LEU A 351 3.33 18.22 -17.87
C LEU A 351 2.28 18.46 -16.80
N ASN A 352 1.01 18.29 -17.16
CA ASN A 352 -0.07 18.30 -16.19
C ASN A 352 0.18 17.23 -15.13
N PRO A 353 -0.05 17.54 -13.84
CA PRO A 353 -0.11 16.55 -12.78
C PRO A 353 -1.08 15.42 -13.18
N LEU A 354 -0.76 14.21 -12.76
CA LEU A 354 -1.54 13.00 -13.07
C LEU A 354 -1.80 12.29 -11.75
N ASP A 355 -3.06 11.96 -11.47
CA ASP A 355 -3.38 11.02 -10.40
C ASP A 355 -2.72 9.68 -10.73
N TRP A 356 -1.63 9.35 -10.04
CA TRP A 356 -0.84 8.17 -10.38
C TRP A 356 -1.62 6.89 -10.10
N TYR A 357 -2.65 6.94 -9.26
CA TYR A 357 -3.41 5.78 -8.82
C TYR A 357 -4.72 5.64 -9.59
N ALA A 358 -5.58 6.65 -9.54
CA ALA A 358 -6.96 6.58 -9.98
C ALA A 358 -7.21 7.06 -11.42
N ALA A 359 -6.21 7.61 -12.11
CA ALA A 359 -6.40 8.08 -13.47
C ALA A 359 -6.99 7.00 -14.40
N GLU A 360 -7.90 7.39 -15.28
CA GLU A 360 -8.56 6.52 -16.24
C GLU A 360 -8.51 7.14 -17.64
N ALA A 361 -7.75 6.53 -18.55
CA ALA A 361 -7.68 7.01 -19.94
C ALA A 361 -9.07 6.99 -20.61
N SER A 362 -9.94 6.06 -20.21
CA SER A 362 -11.33 5.97 -20.65
C SER A 362 -12.19 7.15 -20.19
N GLN A 363 -11.79 7.87 -19.14
CA GLN A 363 -12.47 9.04 -18.58
C GLN A 363 -11.81 10.37 -18.99
N GLY A 364 -10.78 10.32 -19.86
CA GLY A 364 -10.14 11.50 -20.42
C GLY A 364 -8.76 11.82 -19.84
N ASP A 365 -8.24 11.01 -18.93
CA ASP A 365 -6.86 11.15 -18.47
C ASP A 365 -5.85 10.78 -19.56
N VAL A 366 -4.61 11.24 -19.40
CA VAL A 366 -3.58 11.05 -20.43
C VAL A 366 -3.13 9.58 -20.55
N CYS A 367 -3.29 8.80 -19.47
CA CYS A 367 -3.08 7.36 -19.39
C CYS A 367 -3.75 6.81 -18.12
N ASP A 368 -3.90 5.49 -18.02
CA ASP A 368 -4.40 4.84 -16.81
C ASP A 368 -3.41 4.95 -15.63
N GLY A 369 -3.93 5.15 -14.42
CA GLY A 369 -3.21 5.04 -13.17
C GLY A 369 -3.01 3.58 -12.75
N VAL A 370 -2.33 3.38 -11.62
CA VAL A 370 -2.02 2.04 -11.07
C VAL A 370 -3.28 1.19 -10.92
N ALA A 371 -4.37 1.73 -10.36
CA ALA A 371 -5.55 0.94 -10.06
C ALA A 371 -6.19 0.38 -11.33
N ARG A 372 -6.37 1.23 -12.35
CA ARG A 372 -6.99 0.82 -13.62
C ARG A 372 -6.09 -0.15 -14.38
N THR A 373 -4.77 0.03 -14.35
CA THR A 373 -3.82 -0.96 -14.89
C THR A 373 -3.98 -2.32 -14.21
N LEU A 374 -3.89 -2.37 -12.88
CA LEU A 374 -3.99 -3.63 -12.13
C LEU A 374 -5.36 -4.32 -12.32
N VAL A 375 -6.46 -3.57 -12.30
CA VAL A 375 -7.79 -4.11 -12.59
C VAL A 375 -7.86 -4.70 -14.01
N GLY A 376 -7.25 -4.04 -15.00
CA GLY A 376 -7.20 -4.51 -16.38
C GLY A 376 -6.34 -5.76 -16.59
N ASP A 377 -5.30 -5.94 -15.76
CA ASP A 377 -4.32 -7.02 -15.85
C ASP A 377 -4.77 -8.31 -15.15
N GLN A 378 -5.77 -8.26 -14.28
CA GLN A 378 -6.20 -9.44 -13.53
C GLN A 378 -6.76 -10.51 -14.47
N ASN A 379 -6.24 -11.73 -14.38
CA ASN A 379 -6.73 -12.82 -15.21
C ASN A 379 -8.04 -13.42 -14.64
N SER A 380 -8.72 -14.21 -15.47
CA SER A 380 -10.00 -14.86 -15.10
C SER A 380 -9.95 -15.82 -13.89
N ALA A 381 -8.77 -16.17 -13.41
CA ALA A 381 -8.60 -16.98 -12.19
C ALA A 381 -8.38 -16.12 -10.93
N GLY A 382 -8.44 -14.79 -11.06
CA GLY A 382 -8.35 -13.82 -9.97
C GLY A 382 -6.94 -13.40 -9.61
N HIS A 383 -5.91 -13.71 -10.40
CA HIS A 383 -4.52 -13.43 -10.04
C HIS A 383 -3.76 -12.66 -11.12
N TRP A 384 -2.56 -12.20 -10.76
CA TRP A 384 -1.65 -11.45 -11.63
C TRP A 384 -0.40 -12.25 -11.93
N THR A 385 0.02 -12.22 -13.19
CA THR A 385 1.25 -12.86 -13.69
C THR A 385 1.66 -12.20 -15.02
N GLY A 386 2.96 -12.08 -15.28
CA GLY A 386 3.47 -11.60 -16.58
C GLY A 386 4.07 -10.20 -16.56
N HIS A 387 4.10 -9.53 -15.40
CA HIS A 387 4.49 -8.13 -15.25
C HIS A 387 5.87 -7.98 -14.60
N ASN A 388 6.82 -8.79 -15.06
CA ASN A 388 8.14 -8.96 -14.48
C ASN A 388 9.27 -8.96 -15.51
N ALA A 389 10.46 -8.53 -15.06
CA ALA A 389 11.70 -8.59 -15.83
C ALA A 389 12.41 -9.95 -15.67
N SER A 390 12.09 -10.71 -14.61
CA SER A 390 12.67 -12.02 -14.34
C SER A 390 11.63 -12.97 -13.78
N SER A 391 11.62 -14.22 -14.25
CA SER A 391 10.65 -15.25 -13.85
C SER A 391 10.62 -15.55 -12.35
N VAL A 392 11.71 -15.23 -11.63
CA VAL A 392 11.77 -15.35 -10.17
C VAL A 392 10.80 -14.40 -9.45
N GLN A 393 10.26 -13.40 -10.13
CA GLN A 393 9.33 -12.42 -9.56
C GLN A 393 7.86 -12.84 -9.68
N TYR A 394 7.53 -13.79 -10.55
CA TYR A 394 6.15 -14.25 -10.76
C TYR A 394 5.41 -14.60 -9.45
N PRO A 395 6.04 -15.29 -8.46
CA PRO A 395 5.33 -15.69 -7.26
C PRO A 395 4.86 -14.53 -6.36
N PHE A 396 5.32 -13.29 -6.62
CA PHE A 396 5.04 -12.13 -5.78
C PHE A 396 3.99 -11.18 -6.40
N GLU A 397 3.75 -11.26 -7.72
CA GLU A 397 2.93 -10.28 -8.45
C GLU A 397 1.49 -10.19 -7.91
N THR A 398 0.89 -11.32 -7.54
CA THR A 398 -0.48 -11.32 -7.01
C THR A 398 -0.59 -10.58 -5.68
N ALA A 399 0.32 -10.82 -4.73
CA ALA A 399 0.32 -10.08 -3.47
C ALA A 399 0.62 -8.60 -3.68
N TRP A 400 1.60 -8.27 -4.53
CA TRP A 400 1.92 -6.87 -4.81
C TRP A 400 0.74 -6.14 -5.44
N ALA A 401 0.03 -6.75 -6.40
CA ALA A 401 -1.16 -6.15 -7.00
C ALA A 401 -2.26 -5.89 -5.95
N ILE A 402 -2.56 -6.87 -5.09
CA ILE A 402 -3.55 -6.71 -4.01
C ILE A 402 -3.14 -5.58 -3.06
N ILE A 403 -1.88 -5.54 -2.63
CA ILE A 403 -1.38 -4.52 -1.71
C ILE A 403 -1.44 -3.13 -2.35
N MET A 404 -1.06 -3.00 -3.63
CA MET A 404 -1.13 -1.74 -4.37
C MET A 404 -2.57 -1.26 -4.58
N LEU A 405 -3.50 -2.15 -4.94
CA LEU A 405 -4.94 -1.84 -5.10
C LEU A 405 -5.57 -1.38 -3.78
N ASN A 406 -5.12 -1.91 -2.65
CA ASN A 406 -5.68 -1.53 -1.36
C ASN A 406 -5.09 -0.20 -0.82
N ARG A 407 -4.08 0.39 -1.51
CA ARG A 407 -3.41 1.65 -1.12
C ARG A 407 -2.94 1.72 0.33
N THR A 408 -2.77 0.56 0.98
CA THR A 408 -2.49 0.52 2.41
C THR A 408 -0.99 0.53 2.65
N VAL A 409 -0.61 1.34 3.63
CA VAL A 409 0.79 1.63 3.92
C VAL A 409 1.47 0.44 4.60
N PHE A 410 0.92 -0.07 5.71
CA PHE A 410 1.56 -1.16 6.48
C PHE A 410 0.58 -2.15 7.13
N ALA A 411 -0.54 -1.71 7.70
CA ALA A 411 -1.55 -2.57 8.30
C ALA A 411 -2.96 -2.11 7.90
N SER A 412 -3.94 -3.03 7.88
CA SER A 412 -5.34 -2.57 7.89
C SER A 412 -5.62 -1.95 9.25
N GLY A 413 -6.07 -0.71 9.26
CA GLY A 413 -6.25 0.04 10.51
C GLY A 413 -6.41 1.54 10.31
N VAL A 414 -6.68 1.96 9.08
CA VAL A 414 -7.05 3.34 8.78
C VAL A 414 -8.52 3.34 8.35
N PRO A 415 -9.28 4.37 8.74
CA PRO A 415 -10.59 4.59 8.16
C PRO A 415 -10.47 4.88 6.66
N VAL A 416 -11.56 4.75 5.93
CA VAL A 416 -11.68 5.13 4.52
C VAL A 416 -12.74 6.22 4.42
N ALA A 417 -12.32 7.42 4.01
CA ALA A 417 -13.22 8.52 3.71
C ALA A 417 -13.86 8.32 2.33
N VAL A 418 -15.17 8.51 2.26
CA VAL A 418 -15.93 8.49 1.00
C VAL A 418 -16.83 9.71 0.98
N ALA A 419 -16.49 10.71 0.17
CA ALA A 419 -17.29 11.92 0.00
C ALA A 419 -18.06 11.91 -1.33
N GLN A 420 -19.33 12.29 -1.28
CA GLN A 420 -20.18 12.48 -2.46
C GLN A 420 -20.78 13.89 -2.45
N ALA A 421 -21.07 14.43 -3.63
CA ALA A 421 -21.72 15.71 -3.81
C ALA A 421 -22.96 15.56 -4.69
N ILE A 422 -24.12 16.03 -4.22
CA ILE A 422 -25.42 15.85 -4.87
C ILE A 422 -26.24 17.15 -4.78
N PRO A 423 -26.63 17.77 -5.92
CA PRO A 423 -26.26 17.41 -7.29
C PRO A 423 -24.78 17.68 -7.59
N ASN A 424 -24.21 16.90 -8.50
CA ASN A 424 -22.92 17.18 -9.14
C ASN A 424 -22.97 16.64 -10.58
N PRO A 425 -23.02 17.48 -11.63
CA PRO A 425 -22.87 18.94 -11.61
C PRO A 425 -24.05 19.68 -10.96
N ALA A 426 -23.79 20.86 -10.39
CA ALA A 426 -24.77 21.75 -9.77
C ALA A 426 -24.92 23.07 -10.55
N VAL A 427 -26.02 23.79 -10.32
CA VAL A 427 -26.23 25.14 -10.85
C VAL A 427 -25.61 26.19 -9.91
N VAL A 428 -25.15 27.31 -10.48
CA VAL A 428 -24.71 28.48 -9.71
C VAL A 428 -25.71 28.86 -8.61
N GLY A 429 -25.24 28.93 -7.37
CA GLY A 429 -26.05 29.29 -6.20
C GLY A 429 -26.95 28.17 -5.67
N GLN A 430 -26.97 26.98 -6.31
CA GLN A 430 -27.73 25.82 -5.84
C GLN A 430 -27.11 25.25 -4.57
N VAL A 431 -27.97 24.77 -3.66
CA VAL A 431 -27.55 24.02 -2.48
C VAL A 431 -27.16 22.61 -2.90
N ILE A 432 -25.95 22.22 -2.54
CA ILE A 432 -25.35 20.91 -2.80
C ILE A 432 -25.25 20.19 -1.46
N THR A 433 -25.78 18.98 -1.41
CA THR A 433 -25.62 18.07 -0.28
C THR A 433 -24.32 17.31 -0.44
N LEU A 434 -23.50 17.33 0.60
CA LEU A 434 -22.25 16.59 0.70
C LEU A 434 -22.49 15.42 1.64
N ASP A 435 -22.25 14.19 1.17
CA ASP A 435 -22.55 12.96 1.90
C ASP A 435 -21.28 12.13 2.10
N GLY A 436 -20.90 11.99 3.38
CA GLY A 436 -19.78 11.21 3.89
C GLY A 436 -20.21 9.92 4.61
N SER A 437 -21.49 9.56 4.57
CA SER A 437 -22.06 8.42 5.31
C SER A 437 -21.58 7.05 4.81
N ALA A 438 -21.04 6.99 3.60
CA ALA A 438 -20.45 5.78 3.03
C ALA A 438 -19.01 5.50 3.54
N SER A 439 -18.42 6.43 4.30
CA SER A 439 -17.12 6.21 4.96
C SER A 439 -17.19 5.04 5.93
N PHE A 440 -16.13 4.24 5.98
CA PHE A 440 -16.11 3.00 6.75
C PHE A 440 -14.71 2.69 7.27
N HIS A 441 -14.63 1.76 8.23
CA HIS A 441 -13.36 1.23 8.68
C HIS A 441 -13.18 -0.20 8.17
N GLN A 442 -11.98 -0.53 7.70
CA GLN A 442 -11.68 -1.86 7.12
C GLN A 442 -11.63 -2.96 8.19
N ASP A 443 -11.21 -2.64 9.42
CA ASP A 443 -11.37 -3.50 10.61
C ASP A 443 -12.85 -3.45 11.09
N PRO A 444 -13.59 -4.58 11.07
CA PRO A 444 -14.98 -4.63 11.51
C PRO A 444 -15.16 -4.43 13.03
N ALA A 445 -14.09 -4.44 13.82
CA ALA A 445 -14.11 -4.12 15.25
C ALA A 445 -13.97 -2.60 15.54
N LYS A 446 -13.82 -1.79 14.49
CA LYS A 446 -13.63 -0.35 14.56
C LYS A 446 -14.74 0.39 13.83
N SER A 447 -14.92 1.67 14.16
CA SER A 447 -15.96 2.50 13.58
C SER A 447 -15.47 3.93 13.32
N ILE A 448 -16.06 4.58 12.32
CA ILE A 448 -15.86 6.02 12.11
C ILE A 448 -16.62 6.77 13.20
N VAL A 449 -15.92 7.66 13.90
CA VAL A 449 -16.47 8.45 15.01
C VAL A 449 -16.51 9.95 14.71
N ALA A 450 -15.77 10.42 13.70
CA ALA A 450 -15.80 11.82 13.31
C ALA A 450 -15.73 12.00 11.78
N TRP A 451 -16.36 13.08 11.32
CA TRP A 451 -16.35 13.61 9.96
C TRP A 451 -16.14 15.10 10.05
N ALA A 452 -15.12 15.62 9.37
CA ALA A 452 -14.77 17.02 9.32
C ALA A 452 -14.58 17.43 7.85
N TRP A 453 -15.14 18.55 7.44
CA TRP A 453 -15.14 18.98 6.04
C TRP A 453 -14.31 20.25 5.86
N ASP A 454 -13.59 20.31 4.74
CA ASP A 454 -13.01 21.52 4.14
C ASP A 454 -13.84 21.84 2.89
N LEU A 455 -14.55 22.96 2.93
CA LEU A 455 -15.51 23.43 1.93
C LEU A 455 -15.00 24.64 1.13
N ASP A 456 -13.79 25.13 1.42
CA ASP A 456 -13.19 26.29 0.76
C ASP A 456 -11.75 26.11 0.27
N ASP A 457 -11.20 24.90 0.40
CA ASP A 457 -9.90 24.44 -0.11
C ASP A 457 -8.72 25.20 0.52
N ASP A 458 -8.86 25.61 1.79
CA ASP A 458 -7.79 26.25 2.57
C ASP A 458 -6.90 25.24 3.34
N GLY A 459 -7.28 23.95 3.32
CA GLY A 459 -6.60 22.86 3.98
C GLY A 459 -6.96 22.66 5.44
N GLN A 460 -7.93 23.41 5.97
CA GLN A 460 -8.49 23.28 7.31
C GLN A 460 -9.85 22.56 7.25
N PHE A 461 -10.01 21.54 8.08
CA PHE A 461 -11.26 20.76 8.15
C PHE A 461 -12.18 21.32 9.25
N ASP A 462 -12.48 22.61 9.21
CA ASP A 462 -13.26 23.31 10.24
C ASP A 462 -14.57 23.93 9.74
N ASP A 463 -14.91 23.74 8.47
CA ASP A 463 -16.09 24.34 7.83
C ASP A 463 -17.41 23.65 8.18
N ALA A 464 -17.40 22.32 8.28
CA ALA A 464 -18.57 21.54 8.67
C ALA A 464 -18.17 20.23 9.35
N SER A 465 -19.12 19.63 10.07
CA SER A 465 -18.93 18.37 10.76
C SER A 465 -20.12 17.44 10.59
N GLY A 466 -19.88 16.15 10.79
CA GLY A 466 -20.88 15.09 10.64
C GLY A 466 -20.92 14.50 9.22
N PRO A 467 -21.63 13.37 9.06
CA PRO A 467 -21.64 12.63 7.80
C PRO A 467 -22.37 13.37 6.68
N ILE A 468 -23.18 14.40 6.98
CA ILE A 468 -23.89 15.20 5.98
C ILE A 468 -23.54 16.68 6.18
N ALA A 469 -23.10 17.34 5.11
CA ALA A 469 -22.89 18.78 5.06
C ALA A 469 -23.62 19.38 3.84
N THR A 470 -23.71 20.71 3.78
CA THR A 470 -24.30 21.41 2.63
C THR A 470 -23.47 22.62 2.24
N ARG A 471 -23.33 22.88 0.95
CA ARG A 471 -22.56 24.03 0.42
C ARG A 471 -23.25 24.64 -0.80
N THR A 472 -23.04 25.93 -1.03
CA THR A 472 -23.41 26.64 -2.27
C THR A 472 -22.17 27.31 -2.86
N PHE A 473 -22.14 27.45 -4.18
CA PHE A 473 -21.05 28.12 -4.88
C PHE A 473 -21.58 29.25 -5.76
N PRO A 474 -21.05 30.48 -5.65
CA PRO A 474 -21.64 31.67 -6.26
C PRO A 474 -21.27 31.87 -7.73
N ALA A 475 -20.35 31.06 -8.28
CA ALA A 475 -19.88 31.19 -9.65
C ALA A 475 -19.74 29.82 -10.33
N VAL A 476 -19.65 29.86 -11.66
CA VAL A 476 -19.31 28.68 -12.47
C VAL A 476 -17.85 28.31 -12.20
N GLY A 477 -17.58 27.03 -11.99
CA GLY A 477 -16.24 26.52 -11.72
C GLY A 477 -16.26 25.09 -11.18
N ASP A 478 -15.07 24.49 -11.14
CA ASP A 478 -14.83 23.24 -10.42
C ASP A 478 -14.23 23.60 -9.06
N TYR A 479 -14.90 23.19 -7.98
CA TYR A 479 -14.52 23.49 -6.60
C TYR A 479 -14.06 22.20 -5.90
N ARG A 480 -12.92 22.28 -5.21
CA ARG A 480 -12.43 21.17 -4.37
C ARG A 480 -13.13 21.23 -3.02
N VAL A 481 -13.63 20.08 -2.58
CA VAL A 481 -14.22 19.88 -1.26
C VAL A 481 -13.57 18.62 -0.69
N ALA A 482 -13.06 18.69 0.53
CA ALA A 482 -12.43 17.55 1.19
C ALA A 482 -13.20 17.12 2.43
N LEU A 483 -13.19 15.82 2.71
CA LEU A 483 -13.72 15.19 3.91
C LEU A 483 -12.59 14.45 4.61
N ARG A 484 -12.38 14.74 5.90
CA ARG A 484 -11.56 13.95 6.81
C ARG A 484 -12.44 13.11 7.72
N VAL A 485 -12.18 11.82 7.81
CA VAL A 485 -12.82 10.93 8.79
C VAL A 485 -11.83 10.49 9.86
N THR A 486 -12.33 10.15 11.04
CA THR A 486 -11.52 9.65 12.16
C THR A 486 -12.15 8.40 12.75
N ASP A 487 -11.32 7.41 13.11
CA ASP A 487 -11.77 6.16 13.72
C ASP A 487 -11.79 6.17 15.26
N ASP A 488 -12.30 5.09 15.85
CA ASP A 488 -12.34 4.82 17.30
C ASP A 488 -11.10 4.06 17.83
N ALA A 489 -9.97 4.09 17.12
CA ALA A 489 -8.76 3.45 17.61
C ALA A 489 -8.18 4.19 18.84
N ALA A 490 -7.46 3.45 19.70
CA ALA A 490 -6.87 4.01 20.94
C ALA A 490 -5.82 5.09 20.64
N ALA A 491 -5.13 4.95 19.51
CA ALA A 491 -4.52 6.05 18.78
C ALA A 491 -5.35 6.19 17.51
N SER A 492 -6.20 7.22 17.44
CA SER A 492 -7.14 7.40 16.34
C SER A 492 -6.41 7.66 15.02
N SER A 493 -6.81 6.98 13.95
CA SER A 493 -6.32 7.21 12.59
C SER A 493 -7.32 8.08 11.81
N THR A 494 -6.84 8.74 10.76
CA THR A 494 -7.67 9.55 9.85
C THR A 494 -7.43 9.23 8.40
N ASP A 495 -8.40 9.52 7.54
CA ASP A 495 -8.28 9.48 6.08
C ASP A 495 -9.06 10.63 5.45
N ASP A 496 -8.58 11.08 4.29
CA ASP A 496 -9.11 12.23 3.58
C ASP A 496 -9.61 11.85 2.17
N ASN A 497 -10.80 12.33 1.80
CA ASN A 497 -11.36 12.15 0.47
C ASN A 497 -11.73 13.49 -0.16
N ILE A 498 -11.33 13.71 -1.41
CA ILE A 498 -11.59 14.95 -2.14
C ILE A 498 -12.60 14.68 -3.24
N VAL A 499 -13.69 15.46 -3.26
CA VAL A 499 -14.69 15.48 -4.33
C VAL A 499 -14.60 16.80 -5.10
N ILE A 500 -14.57 16.72 -6.43
CA ILE A 500 -14.66 17.91 -7.30
C ILE A 500 -16.12 18.23 -7.56
N VAL A 501 -16.59 19.36 -7.03
CA VAL A 501 -17.93 19.87 -7.24
C VAL A 501 -17.95 20.77 -8.47
N ARG A 502 -18.59 20.31 -9.54
CA ARG A 502 -18.70 21.07 -10.79
C ARG A 502 -19.95 21.93 -10.78
N VAL A 503 -19.77 23.24 -10.91
CA VAL A 503 -20.86 24.22 -10.90
C VAL A 503 -20.95 24.88 -12.26
N THR A 504 -22.12 24.83 -12.89
CA THR A 504 -22.35 25.34 -14.25
C THR A 504 -23.66 26.12 -14.35
N THR A 505 -23.99 26.58 -15.56
CA THR A 505 -25.29 27.17 -15.88
C THR A 505 -26.14 26.19 -16.70
N PRO A 506 -27.48 26.26 -16.60
CA PRO A 506 -28.38 25.39 -17.37
C PRO A 506 -28.17 25.49 -18.88
N PRO A 507 -28.56 24.44 -19.65
CA PRO A 507 -29.16 23.19 -19.17
C PRO A 507 -28.14 22.17 -18.63
N ILE A 508 -28.49 21.47 -17.56
CA ILE A 508 -27.68 20.39 -16.96
C ILE A 508 -28.45 19.06 -17.06
N ALA A 509 -27.78 18.01 -17.50
CA ALA A 509 -28.38 16.68 -17.51
C ALA A 509 -28.71 16.21 -16.07
N PRO A 510 -29.83 15.50 -15.83
CA PRO A 510 -30.16 14.98 -14.51
C PRO A 510 -29.09 14.02 -13.96
N THR A 511 -28.79 14.14 -12.66
CA THR A 511 -27.99 13.17 -11.92
C THR A 511 -28.91 12.04 -11.46
N ALA A 512 -28.74 10.85 -12.05
CA ALA A 512 -29.46 9.67 -11.62
C ALA A 512 -28.87 9.15 -10.30
N ASN A 513 -29.72 9.00 -9.29
CA ASN A 513 -29.42 8.32 -8.04
C ASN A 513 -30.59 7.37 -7.76
N ALA A 514 -30.26 6.08 -7.79
CA ALA A 514 -31.24 5.02 -7.64
C ALA A 514 -31.48 4.68 -6.16
N ASP A 515 -30.86 5.37 -5.20
CA ASP A 515 -30.72 5.06 -3.77
C ASP A 515 -30.20 3.61 -3.53
N GLY A 516 -29.76 3.28 -2.32
CA GLY A 516 -29.18 1.97 -2.02
C GLY A 516 -28.25 1.97 -0.81
N PRO A 517 -27.74 0.80 -0.41
CA PRO A 517 -27.83 -0.48 -1.13
C PRO A 517 -29.18 -1.21 -0.94
N TYR A 518 -29.73 -1.79 -2.01
CA TYR A 518 -30.94 -2.61 -1.93
C TYR A 518 -30.69 -4.09 -1.72
N LEU A 519 -31.54 -4.69 -0.88
CA LEU A 519 -31.64 -6.13 -0.71
C LEU A 519 -32.89 -6.66 -1.43
N LEU A 520 -32.78 -6.91 -2.74
CA LEU A 520 -33.90 -7.41 -3.56
C LEU A 520 -33.94 -8.95 -3.59
N CYS A 521 -35.13 -9.53 -3.52
CA CYS A 521 -35.37 -10.98 -3.61
C CYS A 521 -35.67 -11.38 -5.07
N PRO A 522 -34.91 -12.28 -5.71
CA PRO A 522 -35.04 -12.49 -7.14
C PRO A 522 -36.32 -13.21 -7.58
N GLN A 523 -36.98 -13.92 -6.65
CA GLN A 523 -38.26 -14.57 -6.89
C GLN A 523 -39.48 -13.65 -6.67
N ALA A 524 -39.30 -12.49 -6.03
CA ALA A 524 -40.37 -11.51 -5.83
C ALA A 524 -40.24 -10.39 -6.87
N LYS A 525 -41.10 -10.41 -7.89
CA LYS A 525 -41.16 -9.37 -8.93
C LYS A 525 -42.55 -8.70 -8.92
N PRO A 526 -42.63 -7.40 -9.21
CA PRO A 526 -41.54 -6.50 -9.63
C PRO A 526 -40.65 -6.02 -8.46
N TRP A 527 -39.41 -5.64 -8.77
CA TRP A 527 -38.53 -4.91 -7.84
C TRP A 527 -38.81 -3.42 -7.94
N PHE A 528 -38.75 -2.74 -6.80
CA PHE A 528 -38.87 -1.30 -6.71
C PHE A 528 -37.50 -0.75 -6.31
N LEU A 529 -36.92 0.06 -7.19
CA LEU A 529 -35.74 0.86 -6.92
C LEU A 529 -36.23 2.25 -6.52
N ASP A 530 -35.65 2.83 -5.48
CA ASP A 530 -35.99 4.17 -5.03
C ASP A 530 -35.14 5.21 -5.76
N GLY A 531 -35.57 5.58 -6.96
CA GLY A 531 -34.96 6.68 -7.71
C GLY A 531 -35.23 8.07 -7.14
N THR A 532 -35.86 8.22 -5.96
CA THR A 532 -36.22 9.53 -5.42
C THR A 532 -35.01 10.38 -5.05
N GLY A 533 -33.84 9.77 -4.85
CA GLY A 533 -32.57 10.48 -4.70
C GLY A 533 -32.06 11.12 -6.00
N SER A 534 -32.61 10.75 -7.17
CA SER A 534 -32.25 11.34 -8.46
C SER A 534 -32.64 12.81 -8.48
N VAL A 535 -31.71 13.66 -8.91
CA VAL A 535 -31.92 15.10 -8.97
C VAL A 535 -31.76 15.57 -10.40
N ASN A 536 -32.71 16.37 -10.87
CA ASN A 536 -32.47 17.22 -12.02
C ASN A 536 -31.98 18.56 -11.50
N PRO A 537 -30.70 18.93 -11.71
CA PRO A 537 -30.18 20.21 -11.26
C PRO A 537 -30.98 21.39 -11.81
N ASP A 538 -31.70 21.20 -12.92
CA ASP A 538 -32.55 22.22 -13.54
C ASP A 538 -33.93 22.41 -12.88
N ASN A 539 -34.34 21.55 -11.94
CA ASN A 539 -35.68 21.62 -11.33
C ASN A 539 -35.80 22.76 -10.31
N GLY A 540 -36.70 23.72 -10.57
CA GLY A 540 -37.01 24.84 -9.65
C GLY A 540 -36.46 26.20 -10.07
N MET A 541 -35.93 26.32 -11.30
CA MET A 541 -35.57 27.58 -11.94
C MET A 541 -36.68 28.13 -12.83
#